data_AF-A0ABC9YWP3-F1
#
_entry.id   AF-A0ABC9YWP3-F1
#
_cell.length_a   1.000
_cell.length_b   1.000
_cell.length_c   1.000
_cell.angle_alpha   90.00
_cell.angle_beta   90.00
_cell.angle_gamma   90.00
#
_symmetry.space_group_name_H-M   'P 1'
#
loop_
_entity.id
_entity.type
_entity.pdbx_description
1 polymer ?
#
loop_
_entity_poly.entity_id
_entity_poly.type
_entity_poly.pdbx_seq_one_letter_code
_entity_poly.pdbx_strand_id
1 'polypeptide(L)'
;MSKAVEQTKSGITVAHAGLARTPGGQPDTVAQAVHDGDTVAVDPVGNISTRLLGMDAPEVSFTLPDAPDTFRAIASPQWAAFLTDPFAAGTPPFDPPLPAALQADLQTRLGPACAANHARHAQAAATALEGMVDKDRTDRGETLDAFRFFLAFATDVIDRYGRFLCYLNVDTPPGQPHPPTYNERLMSEGLATPYFIWPNIDPFRKQPALTAAVPVPGQPITDPRLDAARQSVKAARAAHLGVCEAADPLTLLPFELRYLGRVTKQAGQVVRSSPDRWVIDLAAGDGKLLAPHRYIDIPLPEDRLFVPSEYIPLFLQQGWTRA
;
A
#
# COMPACT_ATOMS: atom_id res chain seq x y z
N MET A 1 -3.02 -9.09 20.45
CA MET A 1 -3.66 -10.17 19.67
C MET A 1 -2.56 -10.94 18.95
N SER A 2 -2.60 -12.27 18.96
CA SER A 2 -1.65 -13.08 18.20
C SER A 2 -1.91 -12.89 16.70
N LYS A 3 -0.85 -12.65 15.92
CA LYS A 3 -0.95 -12.60 14.46
C LYS A 3 -1.00 -14.05 13.95
N ALA A 4 -1.97 -14.35 13.08
CA ALA A 4 -2.02 -15.65 12.42
C ALA A 4 -0.94 -15.80 11.35
N VAL A 5 -0.47 -14.69 10.77
CA VAL A 5 0.62 -14.65 9.79
C VAL A 5 1.66 -13.65 10.26
N GLU A 6 2.94 -14.04 10.22
CA GLU A 6 4.05 -13.19 10.64
C GLU A 6 5.30 -13.39 9.77
N GLN A 7 6.21 -12.41 9.80
CA GLN A 7 7.53 -12.54 9.21
C GLN A 7 8.53 -12.94 10.31
N THR A 8 9.26 -14.02 10.09
CA THR A 8 10.35 -14.46 10.98
C THR A 8 11.52 -13.48 10.92
N LYS A 9 12.44 -13.58 11.89
CA LYS A 9 13.70 -12.81 11.87
C LYS A 9 14.58 -13.09 10.64
N SER A 10 14.43 -14.28 10.03
CA SER A 10 15.12 -14.63 8.78
C SER A 10 14.41 -14.12 7.52
N GLY A 11 13.30 -13.39 7.66
CA GLY A 11 12.56 -12.79 6.56
C GLY A 11 11.51 -13.70 5.91
N ILE A 12 11.31 -14.91 6.44
CA ILE A 12 10.33 -15.88 5.93
C ILE A 12 8.94 -15.50 6.43
N THR A 13 7.93 -15.53 5.57
CA THR A 13 6.53 -15.39 6.00
C THR A 13 5.98 -16.76 6.40
N VAL A 14 5.45 -16.86 7.62
CA VAL A 14 4.88 -18.10 8.17
C VAL A 14 3.44 -17.85 8.64
N ALA A 15 2.63 -18.90 8.65
CA ALA A 15 1.25 -18.86 9.14
C ALA A 15 1.03 -19.94 10.21
N HIS A 16 0.17 -19.63 11.16
CA HIS A 16 -0.26 -20.52 12.25
C HIS A 16 -1.75 -20.78 12.10
N ALA A 17 -2.14 -22.05 11.98
CA ALA A 17 -3.52 -22.44 11.75
C ALA A 17 -3.86 -23.76 12.46
N GLY A 18 -5.13 -23.92 12.82
CA GLY A 18 -5.72 -25.16 13.32
C GLY A 18 -6.50 -25.89 12.24
N LEU A 19 -7.22 -26.95 12.64
CA LEU A 19 -8.18 -27.63 11.75
C LEU A 19 -9.26 -26.63 11.31
N ALA A 20 -9.70 -26.74 10.05
CA ALA A 20 -10.86 -25.99 9.55
C ALA A 20 -12.08 -26.17 10.45
N ARG A 21 -13.07 -25.28 10.30
CA ARG A 21 -14.29 -25.32 11.09
C ARG A 21 -15.50 -25.53 10.21
N THR A 22 -16.43 -26.33 10.70
CA THR A 22 -17.80 -26.41 10.19
C THR A 22 -18.49 -25.04 10.23
N PRO A 23 -19.59 -24.84 9.46
CA PRO A 23 -20.39 -23.61 9.54
C PRO A 23 -20.92 -23.29 10.95
N GLY A 24 -21.06 -24.30 11.83
CA GLY A 24 -21.44 -24.14 13.24
C GLY A 24 -20.28 -23.81 14.18
N GLY A 25 -19.06 -23.59 13.65
CA GLY A 25 -17.88 -23.20 14.42
C GLY A 25 -17.17 -24.33 15.16
N GLN A 26 -17.56 -25.60 14.96
CA GLN A 26 -16.84 -26.75 15.50
C GLN A 26 -15.65 -27.12 14.61
N PRO A 27 -14.47 -27.46 15.18
CA PRO A 27 -13.36 -27.98 14.40
C PRO A 27 -13.76 -29.25 13.62
N ASP A 28 -13.31 -29.33 12.38
CA ASP A 28 -13.41 -30.53 11.55
C ASP A 28 -12.57 -31.66 12.14
N THR A 29 -12.96 -32.90 11.87
CA THR A 29 -12.06 -34.05 12.07
C THR A 29 -10.91 -34.01 11.07
N VAL A 30 -9.80 -34.69 11.36
CA VAL A 30 -8.67 -34.78 10.42
C VAL A 30 -9.11 -35.28 9.04
N ALA A 31 -10.00 -36.27 8.99
CA ALA A 31 -10.52 -36.81 7.72
C ALA A 31 -11.43 -35.84 6.95
N GLN A 32 -12.04 -34.86 7.61
CA GLN A 32 -12.82 -33.79 6.96
C GLN A 32 -11.92 -32.66 6.47
N ALA A 33 -10.91 -32.31 7.26
CA ALA A 33 -9.98 -31.22 6.93
C ALA A 33 -8.99 -31.61 5.81
N VAL A 34 -8.56 -32.87 5.76
CA VAL A 34 -7.67 -33.38 4.70
C VAL A 34 -8.52 -33.78 3.50
N HIS A 35 -8.45 -32.99 2.42
CA HIS A 35 -9.16 -33.28 1.18
C HIS A 35 -8.46 -34.41 0.40
N ASP A 36 -7.14 -34.32 0.28
CA ASP A 36 -6.27 -35.29 -0.39
C ASP A 36 -4.81 -35.15 0.12
N GLY A 37 -3.85 -35.75 -0.60
CA GLY A 37 -2.44 -35.83 -0.18
C GLY A 37 -1.66 -34.52 -0.21
N ASP A 38 -2.18 -33.48 -0.88
CA ASP A 38 -1.56 -32.16 -1.01
C ASP A 38 -2.49 -30.99 -0.63
N THR A 39 -3.73 -31.27 -0.22
CA THR A 39 -4.72 -30.25 0.17
C THR A 39 -5.32 -30.49 1.55
N VAL A 40 -5.17 -29.50 2.44
CA VAL A 40 -5.77 -29.47 3.79
C VAL A 40 -6.44 -28.13 4.03
N ALA A 41 -7.69 -28.16 4.50
CA ALA A 41 -8.42 -26.98 4.94
C ALA A 41 -8.02 -26.59 6.37
N VAL A 42 -7.80 -25.30 6.62
CA VAL A 42 -7.29 -24.80 7.91
C VAL A 42 -8.05 -23.56 8.41
N ASP A 43 -8.07 -23.36 9.73
CA ASP A 43 -8.61 -22.18 10.41
C ASP A 43 -7.47 -21.32 10.99
N PRO A 44 -7.27 -20.06 10.57
CA PRO A 44 -6.19 -19.22 11.07
C PRO A 44 -6.23 -19.02 12.59
N VAL A 45 -5.09 -19.20 13.28
CA VAL A 45 -4.99 -18.97 14.73
C VAL A 45 -4.59 -17.52 15.01
N GLY A 46 -5.60 -16.67 15.17
CA GLY A 46 -5.45 -15.24 15.45
C GLY A 46 -5.87 -14.37 14.26
N ASN A 47 -5.39 -13.13 14.23
CA ASN A 47 -5.81 -12.17 13.20
C ASN A 47 -4.87 -12.15 12.02
N ILE A 48 -5.44 -12.03 10.83
CA ILE A 48 -4.71 -11.68 9.61
C ILE A 48 -4.93 -10.19 9.35
N SER A 49 -3.84 -9.46 9.10
CA SER A 49 -3.90 -8.05 8.75
C SER A 49 -4.00 -7.88 7.25
N THR A 50 -4.66 -6.81 6.81
CA THR A 50 -4.89 -6.51 5.39
C THR A 50 -4.35 -5.13 5.05
N ARG A 51 -3.74 -5.00 3.87
CA ARG A 51 -3.32 -3.74 3.25
C ARG A 51 -4.14 -3.51 1.99
N LEU A 52 -4.76 -2.33 1.93
CA LEU A 52 -5.53 -1.87 0.79
C LEU A 52 -4.60 -1.59 -0.40
N LEU A 53 -4.81 -2.30 -1.51
CA LEU A 53 -4.09 -2.12 -2.77
C LEU A 53 -4.50 -0.83 -3.52
N GLY A 54 -3.61 -0.38 -4.41
CA GLY A 54 -3.85 0.78 -5.29
C GLY A 54 -3.74 2.14 -4.61
N MET A 55 -3.61 2.18 -3.29
CA MET A 55 -3.59 3.40 -2.49
C MET A 55 -2.53 3.38 -1.39
N ASP A 56 -2.20 4.56 -0.90
CA ASP A 56 -1.35 4.78 0.27
C ASP A 56 -1.92 5.94 1.08
N ALA A 57 -2.43 5.63 2.27
CA ALA A 57 -2.96 6.60 3.21
C ALA A 57 -1.85 7.13 4.13
N PRO A 58 -1.92 8.39 4.60
CA PRO A 58 -0.97 8.92 5.56
C PRO A 58 -0.90 8.09 6.84
N GLU A 59 0.31 7.95 7.39
CA GLU A 59 0.63 7.05 8.49
C GLU A 59 0.23 7.69 9.84
N VAL A 60 -0.50 6.96 10.69
CA VAL A 60 -0.80 7.41 12.06
C VAL A 60 0.40 7.23 13.00
N SER A 61 1.25 6.23 12.70
CA SER A 61 2.48 5.95 13.44
C SER A 61 3.47 5.21 12.55
N PHE A 62 4.76 5.43 12.80
CA PHE A 62 5.83 4.71 12.12
C PHE A 62 7.11 4.73 12.96
N THR A 63 8.12 3.97 12.54
CA THR A 63 9.42 3.89 13.23
C THR A 63 10.34 5.03 12.82
N LEU A 64 11.20 5.45 13.74
CA LEU A 64 12.25 6.46 13.50
C LEU A 64 13.63 5.80 13.51
N PRO A 65 14.65 6.43 12.89
CA PRO A 65 16.00 5.87 12.84
C PRO A 65 16.63 5.60 14.22
N ASP A 66 16.26 6.39 15.24
CA ASP A 66 16.74 6.25 16.62
C ASP A 66 16.03 5.13 17.40
N ALA A 67 14.90 4.63 16.91
CA ALA A 67 14.11 3.56 17.52
C ALA A 67 13.47 2.68 16.43
N PRO A 68 14.27 1.89 15.69
CA PRO A 68 13.83 1.17 14.50
C PRO A 68 12.78 0.08 14.76
N ASP A 69 12.70 -0.39 16.01
CA ASP A 69 11.79 -1.46 16.43
C ASP A 69 10.55 -0.95 17.17
N THR A 70 10.40 0.37 17.32
CA THR A 70 9.31 0.99 18.09
C THR A 70 8.52 1.96 17.23
N PHE A 71 7.23 1.66 17.03
CA PHE A 71 6.31 2.59 16.39
C PHE A 71 6.06 3.80 17.29
N ARG A 72 6.20 4.99 16.73
CA ARG A 72 5.88 6.27 17.38
C ARG A 72 4.79 6.96 16.59
N ALA A 73 3.82 7.55 17.28
CA ALA A 73 2.78 8.35 16.64
C ALA A 73 3.41 9.48 15.81
N ILE A 74 2.93 9.71 14.58
CA ILE A 74 3.50 10.77 13.72
C ILE A 74 3.31 12.15 14.34
N ALA A 75 2.26 12.36 15.13
CA ALA A 75 2.03 13.58 15.89
C ALA A 75 3.04 13.83 17.04
N SER A 76 3.95 12.89 17.32
CA SER A 76 4.89 13.02 18.43
C SER A 76 5.96 14.11 18.20
N PRO A 77 6.49 14.74 19.27
CA PRO A 77 7.57 15.73 19.16
C PRO A 77 8.83 15.19 18.45
N GLN A 78 9.11 13.89 18.58
CA GLN A 78 10.26 13.25 17.93
C GLN A 78 10.11 13.24 16.41
N TRP A 79 8.91 13.00 15.89
CA TRP A 79 8.64 13.08 14.45
C TRP A 79 8.71 14.53 13.93
N ALA A 80 8.20 15.50 14.71
CA ALA A 80 8.32 16.93 14.35
C ALA A 80 9.78 17.39 14.29
N ALA A 81 10.60 16.98 15.26
CA ALA A 81 12.04 17.27 15.26
C ALA A 81 12.74 16.60 14.07
N PHE A 82 12.45 15.32 13.81
CA PHE A 82 13.05 14.58 12.71
C PHE A 82 12.71 15.15 11.33
N LEU A 83 11.44 15.49 11.06
CA LEU A 83 11.00 16.02 9.77
C LEU A 83 11.34 17.50 9.56
N THR A 84 11.92 18.17 10.57
CA THR A 84 12.52 19.50 10.39
C THR A 84 13.75 19.43 9.50
N ASP A 85 14.63 18.43 9.70
CA ASP A 85 15.76 18.14 8.82
C ASP A 85 16.18 16.66 8.93
N PRO A 86 15.58 15.75 8.12
CA PRO A 86 15.93 14.33 8.12
C PRO A 86 17.27 14.04 7.42
N PHE A 87 17.96 15.08 6.93
CA PHE A 87 19.28 15.00 6.29
C PHE A 87 20.39 15.57 7.18
N ALA A 88 20.05 16.00 8.41
CA ALA A 88 20.99 16.50 9.38
C ALA A 88 22.09 15.47 9.71
N ALA A 89 23.28 15.99 10.01
CA ALA A 89 24.39 15.19 10.49
C ALA A 89 23.98 14.36 11.72
N GLY A 90 24.37 13.09 11.75
CA GLY A 90 24.00 12.14 12.81
C GLY A 90 22.80 11.25 12.47
N THR A 91 22.07 11.56 11.41
CA THR A 91 21.05 10.63 10.87
C THR A 91 21.73 9.54 10.04
N PRO A 92 21.33 8.25 10.15
CA PRO A 92 21.85 7.19 9.29
C PRO A 92 21.81 7.57 7.80
N PRO A 93 22.86 7.28 7.01
CA PRO A 93 22.90 7.65 5.60
C PRO A 93 21.93 6.78 4.78
N PHE A 94 21.63 7.23 3.57
CA PHE A 94 20.97 6.38 2.58
C PHE A 94 22.00 5.48 1.88
N ASP A 95 21.64 4.22 1.64
CA ASP A 95 22.42 3.29 0.82
C ASP A 95 21.49 2.58 -0.20
N PRO A 96 21.61 2.88 -1.51
CA PRO A 96 22.50 3.89 -2.09
C PRO A 96 22.08 5.33 -1.70
N PRO A 97 22.99 6.32 -1.77
CA PRO A 97 22.67 7.72 -1.48
C PRO A 97 21.49 8.25 -2.31
N LEU A 98 20.67 9.13 -1.71
CA LEU A 98 19.60 9.80 -2.45
C LEU A 98 20.20 10.75 -3.50
N PRO A 99 19.68 10.74 -4.75
CA PRO A 99 20.07 11.72 -5.75
C PRO A 99 19.72 13.15 -5.32
N ALA A 100 20.59 14.11 -5.68
CA ALA A 100 20.47 15.50 -5.24
C ALA A 100 19.12 16.14 -5.61
N ALA A 101 18.56 15.82 -6.78
CA ALA A 101 17.25 16.34 -7.20
C ALA A 101 16.12 15.89 -6.26
N LEU A 102 16.11 14.61 -5.87
CA LEU A 102 15.12 14.08 -4.93
C LEU A 102 15.30 14.65 -3.52
N GLN A 103 16.55 14.79 -3.06
CA GLN A 103 16.80 15.43 -1.77
C GLN A 103 16.34 16.89 -1.76
N ALA A 104 16.64 17.65 -2.81
CA ALA A 104 16.21 19.04 -2.94
C ALA A 104 14.68 19.17 -2.96
N ASP A 105 13.99 18.32 -3.72
CA ASP A 105 12.51 18.29 -3.74
C ASP A 105 11.93 18.03 -2.33
N LEU A 106 12.43 17.00 -1.63
CA LEU A 106 11.98 16.69 -0.27
C LEU A 106 12.23 17.86 0.68
N GLN A 107 13.40 18.50 0.62
CA GLN A 107 13.75 19.64 1.48
C GLN A 107 12.79 20.82 1.32
N THR A 108 12.18 21.02 0.14
CA THR A 108 11.21 22.10 -0.06
C THR A 108 9.86 21.85 0.61
N ARG A 109 9.54 20.59 0.93
CA ARG A 109 8.25 20.15 1.49
C ARG A 109 8.32 19.80 2.99
N LEU A 110 9.53 19.56 3.48
CA LEU A 110 9.82 19.24 4.87
C LEU A 110 9.88 20.49 5.75
N GLY A 111 9.79 20.31 7.06
CA GLY A 111 9.79 21.40 8.03
C GLY A 111 9.06 21.05 9.32
N PRO A 112 9.05 21.98 10.30
CA PRO A 112 8.53 21.72 11.64
C PRO A 112 7.03 21.40 11.68
N ALA A 113 6.26 21.86 10.68
CA ALA A 113 4.83 21.58 10.56
C ALA A 113 4.52 20.24 9.85
N CYS A 114 5.49 19.62 9.17
CA CYS A 114 5.28 18.46 8.31
C CYS A 114 4.67 17.27 9.06
N ALA A 115 5.19 16.97 10.26
CA ALA A 115 4.65 15.89 11.10
C ALA A 115 3.19 16.11 11.50
N ALA A 116 2.83 17.35 11.88
CA ALA A 116 1.47 17.70 12.27
C ALA A 116 0.50 17.64 11.09
N ASN A 117 0.91 18.16 9.92
CA ASN A 117 0.16 18.05 8.66
C ASN A 117 -0.11 16.58 8.30
N HIS A 118 0.93 15.73 8.30
CA HIS A 118 0.79 14.31 7.98
C HIS A 118 -0.12 13.58 8.97
N ALA A 119 0.03 13.84 10.27
CA ALA A 119 -0.79 13.21 11.31
C ALA A 119 -2.28 13.60 11.22
N ARG A 120 -2.58 14.86 10.85
CA ARG A 120 -3.96 15.33 10.64
C ARG A 120 -4.64 14.55 9.51
N HIS A 121 -3.97 14.46 8.36
CA HIS A 121 -4.49 13.70 7.21
C HIS A 121 -4.59 12.19 7.53
N ALA A 122 -3.64 11.64 8.29
CA ALA A 122 -3.67 10.25 8.73
C ALA A 122 -4.88 9.95 9.61
N GLN A 123 -5.17 10.83 10.57
CA GLN A 123 -6.33 10.69 11.44
C GLN A 123 -7.64 10.83 10.67
N ALA A 124 -7.71 11.77 9.72
CA ALA A 124 -8.90 11.93 8.86
C ALA A 124 -9.17 10.66 8.04
N ALA A 125 -8.13 10.08 7.42
CA ALA A 125 -8.25 8.84 6.66
C ALA A 125 -8.66 7.64 7.53
N ALA A 126 -8.09 7.52 8.73
CA ALA A 126 -8.43 6.45 9.67
C ALA A 126 -9.89 6.55 10.13
N THR A 127 -10.32 7.74 10.58
CA THR A 127 -11.69 7.98 11.03
C THR A 127 -12.71 7.77 9.91
N ALA A 128 -12.37 8.16 8.67
CA ALA A 128 -13.24 7.92 7.53
C ALA A 128 -13.38 6.42 7.23
N LEU A 129 -12.29 5.65 7.23
CA LEU A 129 -12.36 4.20 7.02
C LEU A 129 -13.20 3.52 8.13
N GLU A 130 -12.98 3.89 9.39
CA GLU A 130 -13.81 3.42 10.52
C GLU A 130 -15.30 3.73 10.29
N GLY A 131 -15.61 4.96 9.90
CA GLY A 131 -16.98 5.39 9.60
C GLY A 131 -17.60 4.67 8.41
N MET A 132 -16.84 4.40 7.34
CA MET A 132 -17.31 3.64 6.17
C MET A 132 -17.67 2.20 6.55
N VAL A 133 -16.81 1.54 7.33
CA VAL A 133 -17.04 0.16 7.79
C VAL A 133 -18.23 0.10 8.74
N ASP A 134 -18.31 1.02 9.70
CA ASP A 134 -19.43 1.05 10.65
C ASP A 134 -20.75 1.39 9.97
N LYS A 135 -20.73 2.28 8.98
CA LYS A 135 -21.89 2.59 8.14
C LYS A 135 -22.36 1.35 7.36
N ASP A 136 -21.47 0.67 6.64
CA ASP A 136 -21.85 -0.52 5.87
C ASP A 136 -22.42 -1.62 6.79
N ARG A 137 -21.87 -1.78 8.01
CA ARG A 137 -22.39 -2.68 9.04
C ARG A 137 -23.79 -2.29 9.53
N THR A 138 -23.97 -1.01 9.87
CA THR A 138 -25.23 -0.50 10.45
C THR A 138 -26.36 -0.44 9.43
N ASP A 139 -26.09 -0.03 8.19
CA ASP A 139 -27.05 -0.02 7.08
C ASP A 139 -27.61 -1.43 6.80
N ARG A 140 -26.85 -2.48 7.14
CA ARG A 140 -27.24 -3.89 7.00
C ARG A 140 -27.92 -4.46 8.25
N GLY A 141 -27.95 -3.72 9.35
CA GLY A 141 -28.45 -4.22 10.63
C GLY A 141 -27.58 -5.35 11.22
N GLU A 142 -26.32 -5.44 10.83
CA GLU A 142 -25.41 -6.51 11.27
C GLU A 142 -24.76 -6.18 12.62
N THR A 143 -24.64 -7.20 13.48
CA THR A 143 -23.82 -7.12 14.70
C THR A 143 -22.33 -7.21 14.36
N LEU A 144 -21.46 -6.89 15.31
CA LEU A 144 -20.00 -7.07 15.14
C LEU A 144 -19.63 -8.53 14.83
N ASP A 145 -20.34 -9.48 15.43
CA ASP A 145 -20.09 -10.92 15.22
C ASP A 145 -20.59 -11.42 13.87
N ALA A 146 -21.60 -10.76 13.29
CA ALA A 146 -22.21 -11.12 12.01
C ALA A 146 -21.51 -10.46 10.81
N PHE A 147 -20.92 -9.28 11.00
CA PHE A 147 -20.29 -8.53 9.92
C PHE A 147 -19.13 -9.29 9.28
N ARG A 148 -19.09 -9.29 7.94
CA ARG A 148 -18.04 -9.97 7.17
C ARG A 148 -17.47 -9.03 6.12
N PHE A 149 -16.17 -9.15 5.91
CA PHE A 149 -15.47 -8.50 4.82
C PHE A 149 -15.39 -9.44 3.62
N PHE A 150 -15.52 -8.87 2.42
CA PHE A 150 -15.13 -9.47 1.17
C PHE A 150 -13.74 -8.97 0.76
N LEU A 151 -12.84 -9.89 0.44
CA LEU A 151 -11.46 -9.59 0.04
C LEU A 151 -11.24 -10.05 -1.40
N ALA A 152 -10.97 -9.11 -2.29
CA ALA A 152 -10.58 -9.41 -3.68
C ALA A 152 -9.05 -9.26 -3.84
N PHE A 153 -8.39 -10.34 -4.21
CA PHE A 153 -6.94 -10.39 -4.40
C PHE A 153 -6.57 -10.20 -5.87
N ALA A 154 -5.42 -9.56 -6.11
CA ALA A 154 -4.82 -9.49 -7.43
C ALA A 154 -3.75 -10.58 -7.60
N THR A 155 -2.64 -10.30 -8.28
CA THR A 155 -1.61 -11.32 -8.56
C THR A 155 -0.83 -11.68 -7.30
N ASP A 156 -0.28 -10.69 -6.58
CA ASP A 156 0.38 -10.96 -5.30
C ASP A 156 -0.64 -10.86 -4.17
N VAL A 157 -0.76 -11.94 -3.39
CA VAL A 157 -1.80 -12.09 -2.35
C VAL A 157 -1.31 -11.64 -0.98
N ILE A 158 -0.04 -11.89 -0.64
CA ILE A 158 0.55 -11.60 0.68
C ILE A 158 1.82 -10.78 0.48
N ASP A 159 1.98 -9.72 1.28
CA ASP A 159 3.24 -8.97 1.33
C ASP A 159 4.26 -9.61 2.27
N ARG A 160 5.52 -9.16 2.20
CA ARG A 160 6.60 -9.66 3.07
C ARG A 160 6.34 -9.51 4.58
N TYR A 161 5.35 -8.72 4.99
CA TYR A 161 4.99 -8.51 6.40
C TYR A 161 3.85 -9.43 6.86
N GLY A 162 3.42 -10.37 6.01
CA GLY A 162 2.34 -11.30 6.31
C GLY A 162 0.95 -10.68 6.21
N ARG A 163 0.80 -9.57 5.48
CA ARG A 163 -0.50 -8.93 5.27
C ARG A 163 -1.09 -9.34 3.94
N PHE A 164 -2.40 -9.57 3.93
CA PHE A 164 -3.16 -9.66 2.70
C PHE A 164 -3.09 -8.36 1.90
N LEU A 165 -2.88 -8.48 0.59
CA LEU A 165 -2.91 -7.40 -0.38
C LEU A 165 -4.23 -7.50 -1.15
N CYS A 166 -5.20 -6.65 -0.82
CA CYS A 166 -6.53 -6.79 -1.43
C CYS A 166 -7.24 -5.45 -1.67
N TYR A 167 -8.30 -5.55 -2.47
CA TYR A 167 -9.40 -4.61 -2.49
C TYR A 167 -10.43 -5.10 -1.49
N LEU A 168 -10.63 -4.31 -0.42
CA LEU A 168 -11.48 -4.68 0.71
C LEU A 168 -12.89 -4.13 0.51
N ASN A 169 -13.89 -4.93 0.80
CA ASN A 169 -15.28 -4.54 0.72
C ASN A 169 -16.11 -5.17 1.84
N VAL A 170 -17.35 -4.76 1.99
CA VAL A 170 -18.34 -5.50 2.75
C VAL A 170 -18.76 -6.75 1.98
N ASP A 171 -18.94 -7.87 2.70
CA ASP A 171 -19.46 -9.09 2.09
C ASP A 171 -20.93 -8.94 1.70
N THR A 172 -21.30 -9.47 0.54
CA THR A 172 -22.68 -9.39 0.05
C THR A 172 -23.18 -10.76 -0.35
N PRO A 173 -24.49 -11.04 -0.15
CA PRO A 173 -25.06 -12.29 -0.60
C PRO A 173 -24.75 -12.55 -2.08
N PRO A 174 -24.51 -13.81 -2.48
CA PRO A 174 -24.22 -14.16 -3.86
C PRO A 174 -25.24 -13.57 -4.84
N GLY A 175 -24.73 -12.95 -5.91
CA GLY A 175 -25.56 -12.33 -6.95
C GLY A 175 -26.00 -10.88 -6.68
N GLN A 176 -25.70 -10.33 -5.51
CA GLN A 176 -25.86 -8.89 -5.26
C GLN A 176 -24.60 -8.12 -5.66
N PRO A 177 -24.73 -6.90 -6.22
CA PRO A 177 -23.56 -6.08 -6.49
C PRO A 177 -22.94 -5.61 -5.18
N HIS A 178 -21.62 -5.73 -5.05
CA HIS A 178 -20.92 -5.02 -4.01
C HIS A 178 -20.94 -3.50 -4.30
N PRO A 179 -21.00 -2.65 -3.27
CA PRO A 179 -20.70 -1.22 -3.44
C PRO A 179 -19.23 -1.02 -3.87
N PRO A 180 -18.79 0.21 -4.21
CA PRO A 180 -17.36 0.48 -4.39
C PRO A 180 -16.55 0.01 -3.18
N THR A 181 -15.35 -0.49 -3.43
CA THR A 181 -14.44 -0.99 -2.38
C THR A 181 -14.01 0.14 -1.45
N TYR A 182 -13.61 -0.17 -0.22
CA TYR A 182 -13.09 0.86 0.69
C TYR A 182 -11.85 1.57 0.11
N ASN A 183 -11.07 0.85 -0.72
CA ASN A 183 -9.95 1.42 -1.47
C ASN A 183 -10.42 2.54 -2.42
N GLU A 184 -11.41 2.23 -3.25
CA GLU A 184 -11.98 3.17 -4.23
C GLU A 184 -12.65 4.36 -3.53
N ARG A 185 -13.39 4.12 -2.43
CA ARG A 185 -14.04 5.17 -1.64
C ARG A 185 -13.03 6.15 -1.06
N LEU A 186 -12.00 5.66 -0.36
CA LEU A 186 -10.95 6.52 0.22
C LEU A 186 -10.22 7.35 -0.84
N MET A 187 -9.89 6.77 -2.00
CA MET A 187 -9.29 7.52 -3.11
C MET A 187 -10.24 8.57 -3.68
N SER A 188 -11.52 8.24 -3.85
CA SER A 188 -12.53 9.17 -4.38
C SER A 188 -12.81 10.36 -3.46
N GLU A 189 -12.61 10.19 -2.16
CA GLU A 189 -12.74 11.25 -1.15
C GLU A 189 -11.42 12.00 -0.91
N GLY A 190 -10.35 11.67 -1.64
CA GLY A 190 -9.04 12.28 -1.46
C GLY A 190 -8.40 11.97 -0.10
N LEU A 191 -8.79 10.89 0.57
CA LEU A 191 -8.26 10.51 1.89
C LEU A 191 -7.03 9.60 1.81
N ALA A 192 -6.66 9.19 0.60
CA ALA A 192 -5.44 8.47 0.32
C ALA A 192 -4.85 8.91 -1.01
N THR A 193 -3.52 8.78 -1.12
CA THR A 193 -2.81 9.02 -2.37
C THR A 193 -2.83 7.76 -3.24
N PRO A 194 -2.89 7.87 -4.58
CA PRO A 194 -2.76 6.71 -5.44
C PRO A 194 -1.36 6.10 -5.31
N TYR A 195 -1.31 4.78 -5.21
CA TYR A 195 -0.06 4.02 -5.16
C TYR A 195 -0.25 2.73 -5.96
N PHE A 196 -0.43 2.91 -7.26
CA PHE A 196 -0.64 1.84 -8.22
C PHE A 196 0.66 1.07 -8.41
N ILE A 197 0.63 -0.25 -8.16
CA ILE A 197 1.81 -1.12 -8.24
C ILE A 197 1.44 -2.27 -9.15
N TRP A 198 2.14 -2.38 -10.27
CA TRP A 198 2.04 -3.55 -11.13
C TRP A 198 2.65 -4.77 -10.42
N PRO A 199 2.08 -5.98 -10.54
CA PRO A 199 0.90 -6.37 -11.34
C PRO A 199 -0.47 -6.20 -10.62
N ASN A 200 -0.49 -5.65 -9.42
CA ASN A 200 -1.67 -5.57 -8.55
C ASN A 200 -2.59 -4.35 -8.81
N ILE A 201 -2.89 -4.08 -10.09
CA ILE A 201 -3.72 -2.94 -10.49
C ILE A 201 -5.21 -3.27 -10.67
N ASP A 202 -5.57 -4.53 -10.94
CA ASP A 202 -6.97 -4.99 -11.03
C ASP A 202 -7.09 -6.43 -10.46
N PRO A 203 -7.87 -6.65 -9.39
CA PRO A 203 -8.05 -7.99 -8.81
C PRO A 203 -9.07 -8.85 -9.59
N PHE A 204 -9.88 -8.24 -10.46
CA PHE A 204 -10.94 -8.93 -11.21
C PHE A 204 -10.49 -9.33 -12.62
N ARG A 205 -9.32 -8.85 -13.05
CA ARG A 205 -8.70 -9.25 -14.31
C ARG A 205 -7.75 -10.42 -14.08
N LYS A 206 -8.23 -11.63 -14.39
CA LYS A 206 -7.37 -12.82 -14.41
C LYS A 206 -6.36 -12.71 -15.56
N GLN A 207 -5.08 -12.66 -15.23
CA GLN A 207 -4.00 -12.71 -16.22
C GLN A 207 -3.66 -14.17 -16.52
N PRO A 208 -3.58 -14.59 -17.80
CA PRO A 208 -3.24 -15.97 -18.16
C PRO A 208 -1.80 -16.33 -17.79
N ALA A 209 -0.89 -15.35 -17.83
CA ALA A 209 0.49 -15.44 -17.36
C ALA A 209 1.00 -14.04 -16.98
N LEU A 210 1.95 -13.97 -16.04
CA LEU A 210 2.55 -12.70 -15.61
C LEU A 210 3.25 -11.96 -16.76
N THR A 211 3.89 -12.69 -17.67
CA THR A 211 4.53 -12.12 -18.88
C THR A 211 3.54 -11.46 -19.83
N ALA A 212 2.31 -11.97 -19.89
CA ALA A 212 1.22 -11.41 -20.71
C ALA A 212 0.56 -10.19 -20.04
N ALA A 213 0.78 -9.99 -18.74
CA ALA A 213 0.28 -8.84 -17.99
C ALA A 213 1.19 -7.60 -18.13
N VAL A 214 2.39 -7.75 -18.69
CA VAL A 214 3.32 -6.63 -18.93
C VAL A 214 2.74 -5.77 -20.05
N PRO A 215 2.52 -4.46 -19.82
CA PRO A 215 2.00 -3.59 -20.85
C PRO A 215 2.96 -3.46 -22.04
N VAL A 216 2.43 -3.23 -23.23
CA VAL A 216 3.23 -3.02 -24.45
C VAL A 216 3.89 -1.64 -24.38
N PRO A 217 5.23 -1.51 -24.57
CA PRO A 217 5.89 -0.21 -24.56
C PRO A 217 5.44 0.66 -25.75
N GLY A 218 5.47 1.98 -25.58
CA GLY A 218 5.10 2.92 -26.64
C GLY A 218 3.59 3.01 -26.90
N GLN A 219 2.76 2.41 -26.05
CA GLN A 219 1.31 2.51 -26.09
C GLN A 219 0.78 3.02 -24.74
N PRO A 220 -0.34 3.75 -24.72
CA PRO A 220 -1.04 4.06 -23.48
C PRO A 220 -1.38 2.78 -22.73
N ILE A 221 -1.05 2.73 -21.44
CA ILE A 221 -1.47 1.64 -20.56
C ILE A 221 -2.93 1.87 -20.21
N THR A 222 -3.82 1.04 -20.73
CA THR A 222 -5.26 1.12 -20.46
C THR A 222 -5.73 -0.10 -19.68
N ASP A 223 -6.41 0.15 -18.57
CA ASP A 223 -7.13 -0.85 -17.80
C ASP A 223 -8.35 -0.18 -17.19
N PRO A 224 -9.60 -0.66 -17.42
CA PRO A 224 -10.79 0.06 -17.00
C PRO A 224 -10.84 0.39 -15.51
N ARG A 225 -10.30 -0.47 -14.64
CA ARG A 225 -10.27 -0.24 -13.19
C ARG A 225 -9.19 0.76 -12.81
N LEU A 226 -8.00 0.63 -13.40
CA LEU A 226 -6.96 1.65 -13.22
C LEU A 226 -7.43 3.02 -13.71
N ASP A 227 -8.03 3.09 -14.89
CA ASP A 227 -8.52 4.35 -15.48
C ASP A 227 -9.63 4.98 -14.63
N ALA A 228 -10.56 4.18 -14.10
CA ALA A 228 -11.58 4.66 -13.17
C ALA A 228 -10.96 5.20 -11.87
N ALA A 229 -9.98 4.51 -11.28
CA ALA A 229 -9.28 4.97 -10.08
C ALA A 229 -8.50 6.28 -10.33
N ARG A 230 -7.84 6.40 -11.49
CA ARG A 230 -7.16 7.65 -11.88
C ARG A 230 -8.13 8.81 -12.03
N GLN A 231 -9.27 8.55 -12.66
CA GLN A 231 -10.31 9.57 -12.82
C GLN A 231 -10.90 10.00 -11.47
N SER A 232 -11.11 9.08 -10.52
CA SER A 232 -11.63 9.43 -9.19
C SER A 232 -10.64 10.29 -8.41
N VAL A 233 -9.35 9.96 -8.43
CA VAL A 233 -8.31 10.76 -7.79
C VAL A 233 -8.19 12.14 -8.45
N LYS A 234 -8.22 12.20 -9.78
CA LYS A 234 -8.20 13.47 -10.52
C LYS A 234 -9.39 14.35 -10.13
N ALA A 235 -10.58 13.77 -9.97
CA ALA A 235 -11.77 14.48 -9.51
C ALA A 235 -11.63 14.98 -8.07
N ALA A 236 -11.15 14.14 -7.15
CA ALA A 236 -10.90 14.53 -5.75
C ALA A 236 -9.90 15.68 -5.65
N ARG A 237 -8.82 15.62 -6.44
CA ARG A 237 -7.81 16.69 -6.55
C ARG A 237 -8.42 17.99 -7.09
N ALA A 238 -9.21 17.92 -8.16
CA ALA A 238 -9.86 19.08 -8.74
C ALA A 238 -10.89 19.72 -7.79
N ALA A 239 -11.48 18.93 -6.90
CA ALA A 239 -12.39 19.37 -5.85
C ALA A 239 -11.68 19.77 -4.54
N HIS A 240 -10.34 19.71 -4.49
CA HIS A 240 -9.54 20.03 -3.31
C HIS A 240 -9.93 19.22 -2.05
N LEU A 241 -10.18 17.92 -2.21
CA LEU A 241 -10.58 17.05 -1.09
C LEU A 241 -9.38 16.47 -0.35
N GLY A 242 -9.51 16.32 0.98
CA GLY A 242 -8.58 15.59 1.84
C GLY A 242 -7.11 15.97 1.65
N VAL A 243 -6.28 15.01 1.23
CA VAL A 243 -4.85 15.21 0.98
C VAL A 243 -4.54 16.26 -0.11
N CYS A 244 -5.55 16.66 -0.90
CA CYS A 244 -5.47 17.71 -1.91
C CYS A 244 -6.13 19.04 -1.48
N GLU A 245 -6.49 19.20 -0.20
CA GLU A 245 -7.02 20.44 0.38
C GLU A 245 -6.17 21.65 -0.03
N ALA A 246 -6.80 22.71 -0.55
CA ALA A 246 -6.07 23.87 -1.07
C ALA A 246 -5.30 24.64 0.00
N ALA A 247 -5.85 24.71 1.22
CA ALA A 247 -5.27 25.48 2.32
C ALA A 247 -4.19 24.72 3.09
N ASP A 248 -4.26 23.39 3.12
CA ASP A 248 -3.33 22.55 3.89
C ASP A 248 -3.19 21.16 3.22
N PRO A 249 -2.65 21.09 1.99
CA PRO A 249 -2.48 19.82 1.30
C PRO A 249 -1.47 18.93 2.04
N LEU A 250 -1.53 17.62 1.82
CA LEU A 250 -0.53 16.72 2.36
C LEU A 250 0.86 17.07 1.80
N THR A 251 1.82 17.37 2.67
CA THR A 251 3.15 17.85 2.25
C THR A 251 4.11 16.72 1.89
N LEU A 252 4.01 15.60 2.61
CA LEU A 252 4.90 14.44 2.49
C LEU A 252 4.07 13.17 2.25
N LEU A 253 4.37 12.46 1.16
CA LEU A 253 3.66 11.24 0.78
C LEU A 253 3.96 10.12 1.80
N PRO A 254 3.03 9.15 2.00
CA PRO A 254 3.21 8.16 3.06
C PRO A 254 4.39 7.21 2.79
N PHE A 255 4.64 6.82 1.54
CA PHE A 255 5.85 6.06 1.21
C PHE A 255 7.15 6.85 1.43
N GLU A 256 7.11 8.18 1.30
CA GLU A 256 8.26 9.05 1.55
C GLU A 256 8.59 9.11 3.03
N LEU A 257 7.57 9.33 3.87
CA LEU A 257 7.72 9.24 5.33
C LEU A 257 8.36 7.91 5.73
N ARG A 258 7.90 6.80 5.12
CA ARG A 258 8.41 5.47 5.42
C ARG A 258 9.88 5.29 5.07
N TYR A 259 10.34 5.70 3.88
CA TYR A 259 11.76 5.55 3.54
C TYR A 259 12.66 6.55 4.26
N LEU A 260 12.14 7.72 4.65
CA LEU A 260 12.88 8.68 5.47
C LEU A 260 13.15 8.13 6.88
N GLY A 261 12.13 7.54 7.52
CA GLY A 261 12.22 7.05 8.89
C GLY A 261 12.78 5.64 9.05
N ARG A 262 12.59 4.76 8.07
CA ARG A 262 13.00 3.35 8.17
C ARG A 262 14.50 3.19 7.98
N VAL A 263 15.11 2.45 8.89
CA VAL A 263 16.48 1.94 8.73
C VAL A 263 16.49 0.41 8.61
N THR A 264 17.55 -0.10 8.00
CA THR A 264 17.90 -1.52 7.91
C THR A 264 19.35 -1.71 8.32
N LYS A 265 19.74 -2.95 8.64
CA LYS A 265 21.14 -3.31 8.87
C LYS A 265 21.70 -3.95 7.60
N GLN A 266 22.70 -3.31 7.00
CA GLN A 266 23.37 -3.79 5.80
C GLN A 266 24.88 -3.81 6.06
N ALA A 267 25.52 -4.97 5.85
CA ALA A 267 26.97 -5.14 6.08
C ALA A 267 27.47 -4.61 7.45
N GLY A 268 26.65 -4.74 8.50
CA GLY A 268 26.96 -4.26 9.85
C GLY A 268 26.71 -2.77 10.10
N GLN A 269 26.25 -2.02 9.09
CA GLN A 269 25.89 -0.61 9.18
C GLN A 269 24.37 -0.42 9.26
N VAL A 270 23.94 0.60 10.01
CA VAL A 270 22.54 1.05 10.00
C VAL A 270 22.40 2.08 8.89
N VAL A 271 21.57 1.78 7.89
CA VAL A 271 21.36 2.61 6.70
C VAL A 271 19.86 2.80 6.46
N ARG A 272 19.50 3.84 5.72
CA ARG A 272 18.15 4.03 5.17
C ARG A 272 18.14 3.54 3.74
N SER A 273 17.05 2.88 3.35
CA SER A 273 16.87 2.45 1.96
C SER A 273 16.26 3.57 1.15
N SER A 274 16.84 3.84 -0.02
CA SER A 274 16.24 4.71 -1.04
C SER A 274 14.99 4.07 -1.66
N PRO A 275 14.13 4.84 -2.36
CA PRO A 275 13.05 4.27 -3.17
C PRO A 275 13.57 3.18 -4.12
N ASP A 276 12.85 2.06 -4.22
CA ASP A 276 13.32 0.83 -4.90
C ASP A 276 12.41 0.38 -6.06
N ARG A 277 11.32 1.10 -6.32
CA ARG A 277 10.37 0.80 -7.39
C ARG A 277 10.56 1.75 -8.56
N TRP A 278 10.75 1.20 -9.74
CA TRP A 278 10.75 1.98 -10.97
C TRP A 278 9.35 2.55 -11.20
N VAL A 279 9.25 3.59 -12.00
CA VAL A 279 7.98 4.26 -12.25
C VAL A 279 7.77 4.49 -13.73
N ILE A 280 6.55 4.24 -14.19
CA ILE A 280 6.05 4.54 -15.52
C ILE A 280 5.14 5.75 -15.41
N ASP A 281 5.32 6.71 -16.32
CA ASP A 281 4.37 7.79 -16.54
C ASP A 281 3.23 7.28 -17.43
N LEU A 282 2.05 7.11 -16.82
CA LEU A 282 0.84 6.63 -17.48
C LEU A 282 0.29 7.64 -18.51
N ALA A 283 0.70 8.91 -18.45
CA ALA A 283 0.29 9.94 -19.41
C ALA A 283 1.28 10.07 -20.58
N ALA A 284 2.54 9.66 -20.41
CA ALA A 284 3.58 9.83 -21.44
C ALA A 284 3.45 8.84 -22.60
N GLY A 285 3.13 7.57 -22.31
CA GLY A 285 3.03 6.52 -23.34
C GLY A 285 4.31 6.26 -24.12
N ASP A 286 5.48 6.59 -23.56
CA ASP A 286 6.77 6.61 -24.26
C ASP A 286 7.61 5.33 -24.09
N GLY A 287 7.10 4.32 -23.39
CA GLY A 287 7.77 3.04 -23.18
C GLY A 287 8.98 3.09 -22.25
N LYS A 288 9.07 4.12 -21.38
CA LYS A 288 10.18 4.26 -20.44
C LYS A 288 9.84 3.79 -19.03
N LEU A 289 10.83 3.13 -18.42
CA LEU A 289 10.91 2.87 -16.99
C LEU A 289 11.83 3.92 -16.39
N LEU A 290 11.27 4.87 -15.64
CA LEU A 290 12.08 5.86 -14.93
C LEU A 290 12.68 5.23 -13.67
N ALA A 291 13.94 5.56 -13.38
CA ALA A 291 14.60 5.13 -12.15
C ALA A 291 13.78 5.51 -10.90
N PRO A 292 13.85 4.74 -9.79
CA PRO A 292 12.94 4.90 -8.66
C PRO A 292 12.83 6.30 -8.06
N HIS A 293 13.92 7.08 -8.04
CA HIS A 293 13.92 8.44 -7.49
C HIS A 293 13.23 9.46 -8.40
N ARG A 294 12.98 9.12 -9.67
CA ARG A 294 12.41 10.00 -10.69
C ARG A 294 10.87 10.03 -10.65
N TYR A 295 10.23 9.46 -9.63
CA TYR A 295 8.77 9.63 -9.44
C TYR A 295 8.36 11.10 -9.30
N ILE A 296 9.28 11.95 -8.85
CA ILE A 296 9.07 13.41 -8.76
C ILE A 296 8.93 14.09 -10.13
N ASP A 297 9.43 13.46 -11.20
CA ASP A 297 9.33 13.98 -12.56
C ASP A 297 7.89 13.86 -13.10
N ILE A 298 7.06 13.01 -12.48
CA ILE A 298 5.64 12.82 -12.81
C ILE A 298 4.83 13.61 -11.77
N PRO A 299 4.36 14.84 -12.07
CA PRO A 299 3.82 15.74 -11.06
C PRO A 299 2.50 15.26 -10.44
N LEU A 300 1.70 14.52 -11.21
CA LEU A 300 0.40 14.01 -10.78
C LEU A 300 0.55 12.58 -10.24
N PRO A 301 0.26 12.32 -8.95
CA PRO A 301 0.35 10.98 -8.39
C PRO A 301 -0.51 9.95 -9.12
N GLU A 302 -1.67 10.34 -9.65
CA GLU A 302 -2.56 9.46 -10.41
C GLU A 302 -1.98 9.02 -11.77
N ASP A 303 -0.87 9.61 -12.21
CA ASP A 303 -0.19 9.20 -13.45
C ASP A 303 1.02 8.29 -13.18
N ARG A 304 1.27 7.92 -11.92
CA ARG A 304 2.41 7.08 -11.54
C ARG A 304 1.99 5.61 -11.45
N LEU A 305 2.61 4.75 -12.26
CA LEU A 305 2.56 3.30 -12.08
C LEU A 305 3.91 2.78 -11.60
N PHE A 306 3.95 2.26 -10.39
CA PHE A 306 5.16 1.69 -9.81
C PHE A 306 5.36 0.24 -10.25
N VAL A 307 6.61 -0.10 -10.55
CA VAL A 307 7.04 -1.45 -10.94
C VAL A 307 8.13 -1.91 -9.96
N PRO A 308 7.86 -2.94 -9.15
CA PRO A 308 8.87 -3.56 -8.30
C PRO A 308 10.09 -4.03 -9.10
N SER A 309 11.28 -3.86 -8.51
CA SER A 309 12.56 -4.11 -9.20
C SER A 309 12.71 -5.55 -9.71
N GLU A 310 12.11 -6.51 -9.02
CA GLU A 310 12.07 -7.94 -9.39
C GLU A 310 11.37 -8.20 -10.73
N TYR A 311 10.47 -7.31 -11.17
CA TYR A 311 9.73 -7.46 -12.42
C TYR A 311 10.35 -6.72 -13.60
N ILE A 312 11.34 -5.87 -13.38
CA ILE A 312 12.00 -5.11 -14.43
C ILE A 312 12.55 -5.97 -15.57
N PRO A 313 13.15 -7.16 -15.34
CA PRO A 313 13.56 -8.04 -16.42
C PRO A 313 12.43 -8.38 -17.41
N LEU A 314 11.19 -8.53 -16.93
CA LEU A 314 10.03 -8.83 -17.78
C LEU A 314 9.68 -7.65 -18.71
N PHE A 315 9.74 -6.43 -18.18
CA PHE A 315 9.50 -5.22 -18.96
C PHE A 315 10.59 -5.02 -20.03
N LEU A 316 11.86 -5.23 -19.67
CA LEU A 316 12.96 -5.13 -20.62
C LEU A 316 12.84 -6.16 -21.75
N GLN A 317 12.43 -7.39 -21.42
CA GLN A 317 12.18 -8.43 -22.42
C GLN A 317 11.06 -8.05 -23.39
N GLN A 318 10.05 -7.29 -22.94
CA GLN A 318 8.97 -6.75 -23.77
C GLN A 318 9.33 -5.46 -24.52
N GLY A 319 10.58 -4.98 -24.41
CA GLY A 319 11.09 -3.83 -25.15
C GLY A 319 11.00 -2.49 -24.43
N TRP A 320 10.67 -2.46 -23.14
CA TRP A 320 10.77 -1.23 -22.35
C TRP A 320 12.24 -0.80 -22.18
N THR A 321 12.47 0.50 -22.07
CA THR A 321 13.83 1.05 -21.86
C THR A 321 13.95 1.75 -20.51
N ARG A 322 15.08 1.56 -19.83
CA ARG A 322 15.40 2.33 -18.61
C ARG A 322 15.74 3.78 -18.97
N ALA A 323 15.28 4.73 -18.16
CA ALA A 323 15.54 6.15 -18.31
C ALA A 323 15.86 6.82 -16.97
#